data_AF-A0A2S6PM18-F1
#
_entry.id   AF-A0A2S6PM18-F1
#
_cell.length_a   1.000
_cell.length_b   1.000
_cell.length_c   1.000
_cell.angle_alpha   90.00
_cell.angle_beta   90.00
_cell.angle_gamma   90.00
#
_symmetry.space_group_name_H-M   'P 1'
#
loop_
_entity.id
_entity.type
_entity.pdbx_description
1 polymer ?
#
loop_
_entity_poly.entity_id
_entity_poly.type
_entity_poly.pdbx_seq_one_letter_code
_entity_poly.pdbx_strand_id
1 'polypeptide(L)'
;MTERTNPETGEITETAPVAAFLASHLNGRTEEELSTEFHTLLEAVRAHGKKGQMTITIVVEPPANGVESAPLPIGVESAVKAPKPTAVKSLYFLDDDGLPVREDPRQMAMDFRTAPTTQTFKDA
;
A
#
# COMPACT_ATOMS: atom_id res chain seq x y z
N MET A 1 -26.56 -24.88 -27.33
CA MET A 1 -25.76 -25.44 -26.23
C MET A 1 -24.32 -25.22 -26.63
N THR A 2 -23.73 -24.09 -26.25
CA THR A 2 -22.39 -23.70 -26.71
C THR A 2 -21.39 -24.46 -25.85
N GLU A 3 -20.76 -25.49 -26.42
CA GLU A 3 -19.71 -26.25 -25.77
C GLU A 3 -18.48 -25.34 -25.62
N ARG A 4 -18.18 -24.95 -24.38
CA ARG A 4 -17.07 -24.03 -24.03
C ARG A 4 -15.73 -24.73 -23.84
N THR A 5 -15.69 -26.04 -24.09
CA THR A 5 -14.54 -26.91 -23.86
C THR A 5 -14.48 -27.96 -24.97
N ASN A 6 -13.29 -28.20 -25.52
CA ASN A 6 -13.07 -29.26 -26.50
C ASN A 6 -13.21 -30.64 -25.80
N PRO A 7 -14.13 -31.51 -26.24
CA PRO A 7 -14.36 -32.82 -25.60
C PRO A 7 -13.21 -33.82 -25.76
N GLU A 8 -12.28 -33.61 -26.70
CA GLU A 8 -11.13 -34.51 -26.94
C GLU A 8 -9.87 -34.08 -26.20
N THR A 9 -9.66 -32.77 -25.98
CA THR A 9 -8.43 -32.24 -25.36
C THR A 9 -8.64 -31.64 -23.97
N GLY A 10 -9.89 -31.39 -23.57
CA GLY A 10 -10.21 -30.69 -22.32
C GLY A 10 -9.83 -29.20 -22.33
N GLU A 11 -9.35 -28.65 -23.46
CA GLU A 11 -8.99 -27.24 -23.57
C GLU A 11 -10.24 -26.35 -23.55
N ILE A 12 -10.16 -25.26 -22.79
CA ILE A 12 -11.18 -24.21 -22.76
C ILE A 12 -11.06 -23.41 -24.07
N THR A 13 -12.03 -23.59 -24.96
CA THR A 13 -12.03 -22.96 -26.30
C THR A 13 -12.53 -21.51 -26.26
N GLU A 14 -13.22 -21.12 -25.19
CA GLU A 14 -13.86 -19.80 -25.07
C GLU A 14 -13.44 -19.11 -23.76
N THR A 15 -12.64 -18.05 -23.87
CA THR A 15 -12.18 -17.26 -22.73
C THR A 15 -13.24 -16.23 -22.35
N ALA A 16 -13.84 -16.37 -21.16
CA ALA A 16 -14.71 -15.34 -20.62
C ALA A 16 -13.91 -14.07 -20.26
N PRO A 17 -14.42 -12.86 -20.54
CA PRO A 17 -13.73 -11.63 -20.17
C PRO A 17 -13.68 -11.48 -18.64
N VAL A 18 -12.48 -11.42 -18.08
CA VAL A 18 -12.23 -11.31 -16.63
C VAL A 18 -12.92 -10.08 -16.02
N ALA A 19 -13.00 -8.97 -16.76
CA ALA A 19 -13.71 -7.78 -16.31
C ALA A 19 -15.22 -8.03 -16.09
N ALA A 20 -15.87 -8.78 -17.00
CA ALA A 20 -17.28 -9.12 -16.84
C ALA A 20 -17.50 -10.13 -15.70
N PHE A 21 -16.53 -11.02 -15.47
CA PHE A 21 -16.54 -11.89 -14.29
C PHE A 21 -16.49 -11.07 -13.00
N LEU A 22 -15.55 -10.13 -12.86
CA LEU A 22 -15.45 -9.27 -11.67
C LEU A 22 -16.72 -8.43 -11.47
N ALA A 23 -17.29 -7.90 -12.56
CA ALA A 23 -18.55 -7.14 -12.52
C ALA A 23 -19.77 -7.95 -12.08
N SER A 24 -19.77 -9.27 -12.29
CA SER A 24 -20.88 -10.15 -11.90
C SER A 24 -20.61 -10.95 -10.63
N HIS A 25 -19.36 -10.99 -10.16
CA HIS A 25 -18.97 -11.73 -8.97
C HIS A 25 -19.70 -11.21 -7.74
N LEU A 26 -20.24 -12.14 -6.94
CA LEU A 26 -21.07 -11.83 -5.76
C LEU A 26 -22.23 -10.85 -6.06
N ASN A 27 -22.88 -11.00 -7.22
CA ASN A 27 -23.94 -10.10 -7.71
C ASN A 27 -23.49 -8.64 -7.89
N GLY A 28 -22.22 -8.42 -8.22
CA GLY A 28 -21.64 -7.10 -8.46
C GLY A 28 -21.07 -6.41 -7.21
N ARG A 29 -21.21 -7.02 -6.04
CA ARG A 29 -20.64 -6.48 -4.79
C ARG A 29 -19.13 -6.28 -4.88
N THR A 30 -18.43 -7.19 -5.53
CA THR A 30 -16.97 -7.11 -5.71
C THR A 30 -16.58 -5.90 -6.56
N GLU A 31 -17.35 -5.58 -7.60
CA GLU A 31 -17.10 -4.39 -8.40
C GLU A 31 -17.32 -3.11 -7.61
N GLU A 32 -18.40 -3.04 -6.82
CA GLU A 32 -18.71 -1.89 -5.98
C GLU A 32 -17.60 -1.61 -4.95
N GLU A 33 -17.12 -2.67 -4.28
CA GLU A 33 -16.02 -2.58 -3.31
C GLU A 33 -14.71 -2.13 -3.98
N LEU A 34 -14.34 -2.75 -5.11
CA LEU A 34 -13.13 -2.38 -5.87
C LEU A 34 -13.19 -0.95 -6.40
N SER A 35 -14.34 -0.53 -6.91
CA SER A 35 -14.57 0.82 -7.43
C SER A 35 -14.45 1.88 -6.33
N THR A 36 -14.98 1.60 -5.13
CA THR A 36 -14.87 2.47 -3.96
C THR A 36 -13.41 2.63 -3.51
N GLU A 37 -12.70 1.51 -3.41
CA GLU A 37 -11.28 1.47 -3.05
C GLU A 37 -10.40 2.21 -4.06
N PHE A 38 -10.68 2.04 -5.34
CA PHE A 38 -9.95 2.71 -6.42
C PHE A 38 -10.11 4.23 -6.35
N HIS A 39 -11.33 4.73 -6.13
CA HIS A 39 -11.57 6.17 -5.98
C HIS A 39 -10.88 6.74 -4.74
N THR A 40 -10.91 6.01 -3.62
CA THR A 40 -10.17 6.37 -2.41
C THR A 40 -8.66 6.47 -2.68
N LEU A 41 -8.10 5.54 -3.46
CA LEU A 41 -6.69 5.60 -3.86
C LEU A 41 -6.39 6.82 -4.71
N LEU A 42 -7.24 7.14 -5.70
CA LEU A 42 -7.07 8.30 -6.57
C LEU A 42 -7.09 9.61 -5.77
N GLU A 43 -8.03 9.74 -4.83
CA GLU A 43 -8.11 10.89 -3.94
C GLU A 43 -6.86 11.02 -3.08
N ALA A 44 -6.37 9.93 -2.49
CA ALA A 44 -5.15 9.95 -1.68
C ALA A 44 -3.90 10.30 -2.51
N VAL A 45 -3.78 9.77 -3.73
CA VAL A 45 -2.67 10.11 -4.66
C VAL A 45 -2.71 11.59 -5.01
N ARG A 46 -3.90 12.12 -5.33
CA ARG A 46 -4.10 13.54 -5.62
C ARG A 46 -3.77 14.43 -4.42
N ALA A 47 -4.26 14.06 -3.23
CA ALA A 47 -4.10 14.85 -2.01
C ALA A 47 -2.65 14.89 -1.52
N HIS A 48 -1.91 13.79 -1.66
CA HIS A 48 -0.55 13.68 -1.13
C HIS A 48 0.55 13.83 -2.19
N GLY A 49 0.22 13.81 -3.47
CA GLY A 49 1.18 13.91 -4.58
C GLY A 49 2.18 12.74 -4.62
N LYS A 50 1.82 11.59 -4.04
CA LYS A 50 2.69 10.42 -3.88
C LYS A 50 2.10 9.20 -4.56
N LYS A 51 2.95 8.26 -4.95
CA LYS A 51 2.55 6.99 -5.54
C LYS A 51 1.60 6.23 -4.62
N GLY A 52 0.47 5.80 -5.19
CA GLY A 52 -0.44 4.83 -4.61
C GLY A 52 -0.41 3.52 -5.39
N GLN A 53 -0.83 2.42 -4.77
CA GLN A 53 -0.93 1.11 -5.41
C GLN A 53 -2.19 0.39 -4.93
N MET A 54 -2.90 -0.24 -5.87
CA MET A 54 -3.97 -1.21 -5.59
C MET A 54 -3.60 -2.53 -6.25
N THR A 55 -3.80 -3.65 -5.56
CA THR A 55 -3.57 -5.00 -6.07
C THR A 55 -4.85 -5.81 -5.93
N ILE A 56 -5.25 -6.50 -6.99
CA ILE A 56 -6.42 -7.37 -7.02
C ILE A 56 -5.91 -8.80 -7.19
N THR A 57 -6.28 -9.68 -6.27
CA THR A 57 -5.88 -11.08 -6.26
C THR A 57 -7.11 -11.95 -6.48
N ILE A 58 -7.07 -12.81 -7.48
CA ILE A 58 -8.12 -13.81 -7.72
C ILE A 58 -7.58 -15.16 -7.26
N VAL A 59 -8.23 -15.74 -6.26
CA VAL A 59 -7.85 -17.02 -5.67
C VAL A 59 -8.82 -18.09 -6.17
N VAL A 60 -8.28 -19.13 -6.78
CA VAL A 60 -9.06 -20.27 -7.27
C VAL A 60 -8.58 -21.51 -6.53
N GLU A 61 -9.46 -22.12 -5.75
CA GLU A 61 -9.16 -23.30 -4.95
C GLU A 61 -9.76 -24.57 -5.58
N PRO A 62 -9.06 -25.72 -5.50
CA PRO A 62 -9.60 -26.98 -6.01
C PRO A 62 -10.82 -27.43 -5.17
N PRO A 63 -11.75 -28.21 -5.76
CA PRO A 63 -12.92 -28.67 -5.02
C PRO A 63 -12.48 -29.63 -3.89
N ALA A 64 -13.00 -29.41 -2.69
CA ALA A 64 -12.59 -30.10 -1.47
C ALA A 64 -12.67 -31.65 -1.51
N ASN A 65 -13.41 -32.23 -2.46
CA ASN A 65 -13.64 -33.68 -2.57
C ASN A 65 -13.02 -34.34 -3.81
N GLY A 66 -12.19 -33.64 -4.60
CA GLY A 66 -11.50 -34.21 -5.77
C GLY A 66 -12.42 -34.71 -6.89
N VAL A 67 -13.72 -34.39 -6.81
CA VAL A 67 -14.69 -34.70 -7.87
C VAL A 67 -14.63 -33.56 -8.87
N GLU A 68 -14.24 -33.82 -10.11
CA GLU A 68 -14.08 -32.79 -11.15
C GLU A 68 -15.35 -31.99 -11.44
N SER A 69 -16.50 -32.49 -11.02
CA SER A 69 -17.80 -31.85 -11.21
C SER A 69 -18.27 -30.99 -10.03
N ALA A 70 -17.47 -30.82 -8.98
CA ALA A 70 -17.84 -30.02 -7.81
C ALA A 70 -17.63 -28.51 -8.03
N PRO A 71 -18.38 -27.64 -7.32
CA PRO A 71 -18.22 -26.19 -7.42
C PRO A 71 -16.78 -25.79 -7.11
N LEU A 72 -16.20 -24.94 -7.98
CA LEU A 72 -14.86 -24.39 -7.78
C LEU A 72 -14.98 -23.08 -6.98
N PRO A 73 -14.52 -23.04 -5.71
CA PRO A 73 -14.49 -21.79 -4.96
C PRO A 73 -13.55 -20.79 -5.63
N ILE A 74 -14.08 -19.62 -5.97
CA ILE A 74 -13.31 -18.48 -6.49
C ILE A 74 -13.50 -17.32 -5.52
N GLY A 75 -12.42 -16.86 -4.92
CA GLY A 75 -12.35 -15.66 -4.10
C GLY A 75 -11.71 -14.51 -4.85
N VAL A 76 -12.15 -13.29 -4.57
CA VAL A 76 -11.49 -12.06 -5.05
C VAL A 76 -11.13 -11.23 -3.83
N GLU A 77 -9.85 -10.88 -3.73
CA GLU A 77 -9.30 -10.06 -2.65
C GLU A 77 -8.70 -8.78 -3.24
N SER A 78 -8.81 -7.68 -2.49
CA SER A 78 -8.21 -6.39 -2.85
C SER A 78 -7.31 -5.86 -1.74
N ALA A 79 -6.17 -5.29 -2.14
CA ALA A 79 -5.20 -4.69 -1.23
C ALA A 79 -4.79 -3.30 -1.71
N VAL A 80 -5.21 -2.27 -0.96
CA VAL A 80 -4.90 -0.86 -1.27
C VAL A 80 -3.77 -0.34 -0.37
N LYS A 81 -2.71 0.13 -1.01
CA LYS A 81 -1.62 0.90 -0.37
C LYS A 81 -1.80 2.36 -0.72
N ALA A 82 -2.70 3.02 0.01
CA ALA A 82 -2.91 4.45 -0.12
C ALA A 82 -1.69 5.24 0.39
N PRO A 83 -1.25 6.29 -0.33
CA PRO A 83 -0.16 7.14 0.12
C PRO A 83 -0.56 7.86 1.42
N LYS A 84 0.26 7.75 2.46
CA LYS A 84 0.04 8.39 3.76
C LYS A 84 0.81 9.72 3.85
N PRO A 85 0.34 10.69 4.67
CA PRO A 85 1.14 11.84 5.04
C PRO A 85 2.50 11.37 5.55
N THR A 86 3.59 12.02 5.12
CA THR A 86 4.89 11.77 5.73
C THR A 86 4.81 12.26 7.16
N ALA A 87 4.77 11.32 8.12
CA ALA A 87 4.93 11.67 9.53
C ALA A 87 6.24 12.46 9.68
N VAL A 88 6.18 13.59 10.36
CA VAL A 88 7.37 14.38 10.68
C VAL A 88 8.26 13.47 11.51
N LYS A 89 9.38 13.02 10.93
CA LYS A 89 10.35 12.19 11.65
C LYS A 89 11.07 13.09 12.63
N SER A 90 10.85 12.90 13.92
CA SER A 90 11.70 13.48 14.95
C SER A 90 12.96 12.63 15.09
N LEU A 91 14.13 13.25 14.97
CA LEU A 91 15.40 12.59 15.21
C LEU A 91 15.60 12.40 16.73
N TYR A 92 16.03 11.21 17.12
CA TYR A 92 16.44 10.88 18.49
C TYR A 92 17.82 10.22 18.41
N PHE A 93 18.67 10.50 19.40
CA PHE A 93 19.94 9.81 19.61
C PHE A 93 19.73 8.68 20.63
N LEU A 94 20.63 7.70 20.66
CA LEU A 94 20.61 6.65 21.67
C LEU A 94 21.70 6.96 22.71
N ASP A 95 21.35 6.91 23.98
CA ASP A 95 22.32 6.95 25.08
C ASP A 95 23.01 5.60 25.29
N ASP A 96 23.93 5.55 26.25
CA ASP A 96 24.72 4.35 26.56
C ASP A 96 23.88 3.21 27.17
N ASP A 97 22.68 3.52 27.68
CA ASP A 97 21.69 2.56 28.18
C ASP A 97 20.69 2.12 27.08
N GLY A 98 20.83 2.66 25.86
CA GLY A 98 19.99 2.34 24.71
C GLY A 98 18.64 3.06 24.70
N LEU A 99 18.47 4.11 25.50
CA LEU A 99 17.26 4.91 25.56
C LEU A 99 17.30 6.09 24.57
N PRO A 100 16.14 6.46 23.98
CA PRO A 100 16.08 7.55 23.02
C PRO A 100 16.12 8.92 23.72
N VAL A 101 17.13 9.72 23.41
CA VAL A 101 17.32 11.08 23.91
C VAL A 101 17.27 12.12 22.79
N ARG A 102 16.88 13.36 23.12
CA ARG A 102 16.73 14.47 22.16
C ARG A 102 18.06 15.12 21.79
N GLU A 103 19.03 15.06 22.69
CA GLU A 103 20.37 15.66 22.55
C GLU A 103 21.39 14.55 22.33
N ASP A 104 22.40 14.78 21.49
CA ASP A 104 23.44 13.78 21.23
C ASP A 104 24.32 13.61 22.47
N PRO A 105 24.32 12.44 23.14
CA PRO A 105 25.12 12.21 24.33
C PRO A 105 26.63 12.32 24.08
N ARG A 106 27.06 12.18 22.82
CA ARG A 106 28.47 12.26 22.40
C ARG A 106 28.92 13.69 22.09
N GLN A 107 27.99 14.64 22.08
CA GLN A 107 28.30 16.04 21.86
C GLN A 107 28.72 16.69 23.18
N MET A 108 29.99 17.11 23.27
CA MET A 108 30.46 17.94 24.40
C MET A 108 29.69 19.26 24.42
N ALA A 109 28.93 19.50 25.50
CA ALA A 109 28.34 20.80 25.77
C ALA A 109 29.46 21.81 25.99
N MET A 110 29.57 22.79 25.09
CA MET A 110 30.51 23.90 25.28
C MET A 110 29.89 24.93 26.20
N ASP A 111 30.61 25.29 27.26
CA ASP A 111 30.26 26.41 28.12
C ASP A 111 30.56 27.72 27.38
N PHE A 112 29.52 28.36 26.85
CA PHE A 112 29.68 29.62 26.14
C PHE A 112 30.00 30.73 27.13
N ARG A 113 31.17 31.36 26.96
CA ARG A 113 31.52 32.61 27.65
C ARG A 113 31.30 33.78 26.71
N THR A 114 30.69 34.83 27.23
CA THR A 114 30.53 36.10 26.50
C THR A 114 31.91 36.67 26.20
N ALA A 115 32.25 36.76 24.90
CA ALA A 115 33.46 37.47 24.49
C ALA A 115 33.30 38.98 24.78
N PRO A 116 34.35 39.67 25.22
CA PRO A 116 34.30 41.12 25.37
C PRO A 116 34.01 41.76 24.02
N THR A 117 32.93 42.54 23.92
CA THR A 117 32.58 43.29 22.72
C THR A 117 33.47 44.52 22.60
N THR A 118 34.26 44.61 21.53
CA THR A 118 34.97 45.85 21.18
C THR A 118 33.97 46.80 20.52
N GLN A 119 33.42 47.74 21.29
CA GLN A 119 32.47 48.76 20.79
C GLN A 119 33.14 49.98 20.14
N THR A 120 34.44 49.95 19.84
CA THR A 120 35.08 51.06 19.13
C THR A 120 34.86 50.92 17.63
N PHE A 121 33.77 51.53 17.15
CA PHE A 121 33.62 51.86 15.74
C PHE A 121 34.54 53.05 15.43
N LYS A 122 35.39 52.93 14.41
CA LYS A 122 36.17 54.05 13.89
C LYS A 122 35.28 54.78 12.89
N ASP A 123 34.76 55.95 13.26
CA ASP A 123 34.07 56.85 12.33
C ASP A 123 34.98 57.09 11.12
N ALA A 124 34.43 56.84 9.93
CA ALA A 124 35.07 57.02 8.62
C ALA A 124 34.28 58.05 7.82
#